data_AF-A0A655BRG1-F1
#
_entry.id   AF-A0A655BRG1-F1
#
_cell.length_a   1.000
_cell.length_b   1.000
_cell.length_c   1.000
_cell.angle_alpha   90.00
_cell.angle_beta   90.00
_cell.angle_gamma   90.00
#
_symmetry.space_group_name_H-M   'P 1'
#
loop_
_entity.id
_entity.type
_entity.pdbx_description
1 polymer ?
#
loop_
_entity_poly.entity_id
_entity_poly.type
_entity_poly.pdbx_seq_one_letter_code
_entity_poly.pdbx_strand_id
1 'polypeptide(L)'
;MLPRELSDDLCSLRANEVRPALACRMIIAADGTIDDDIAFFAATIESKAKLAYDNVSDWLENNGTWQPDNEGIAQQIRLLHRICLSRSEWRHHHALVFKDRPDYRFVLGEKGEVLDIVAEPRRIANRIVEESMIAANLCAARVLRDKLGFGIYNVHTGFDPANADALAALLKTHGLHVDAEEVLTLEGFCKLRRELDAQPSGFLDSRIRRFQSFAEISTEPGPHFGLGLEAYATWTSPIRKYGDMINHRLLKAVIKGEAIARPQEDITQQMAERRRLNRMAERDVGDWLYARFLNDKAGTNTRFAAEIIDVSRGGMRVRLVDNGAIAFIPAPFLHAVRDELVCSQENGTVQIKGETVYKVTDVIDVTIAEVRMETRSIIARPAA
;
A
#
# COMPACT_ATOMS: atom_id res chain seq x y z
N MET A 1 16.41 5.61 -11.36
CA MET A 1 16.58 6.93 -10.74
C MET A 1 18.06 7.32 -10.75
N LEU A 2 18.93 6.44 -10.25
CA LEU A 2 20.38 6.59 -10.31
C LEU A 2 20.96 5.76 -11.46
N PRO A 3 22.22 5.99 -11.88
CA PRO A 3 22.98 5.08 -12.71
C PRO A 3 22.97 3.64 -12.15
N ARG A 4 23.01 2.64 -13.04
CA ARG A 4 22.95 1.22 -12.62
C ARG A 4 24.17 0.82 -11.80
N GLU A 5 25.34 1.36 -12.12
CA GLU A 5 26.57 1.12 -11.37
C GLU A 5 26.46 1.59 -9.91
N LEU A 6 25.69 2.66 -9.66
CA LEU A 6 25.42 3.10 -8.29
C LEU A 6 24.31 2.27 -7.63
N SER A 7 23.19 2.07 -8.33
CA SER A 7 22.00 1.47 -7.73
C SER A 7 22.09 -0.05 -7.51
N ASP A 8 22.63 -0.79 -8.48
CA ASP A 8 22.66 -2.24 -8.47
C ASP A 8 23.96 -2.79 -7.83
N ASP A 9 24.98 -1.94 -7.66
CA ASP A 9 26.32 -2.34 -7.19
C ASP A 9 26.84 -1.52 -6.00
N LEU A 10 27.31 -0.28 -6.23
CA LEU A 10 28.07 0.47 -5.21
C LEU A 10 27.23 0.86 -3.97
N CYS A 11 25.94 1.17 -4.15
CA CYS A 11 25.03 1.47 -3.05
C CYS A 11 24.23 0.25 -2.59
N SER A 12 24.20 -0.82 -3.38
CA SER A 12 23.47 -2.05 -3.02
C SER A 12 24.17 -2.75 -1.86
N LEU A 13 23.40 -3.09 -0.81
CA LEU A 13 23.91 -3.76 0.39
C LEU A 13 24.08 -5.27 0.14
N ARG A 14 25.00 -5.61 -0.77
CA ARG A 14 25.30 -6.99 -1.16
C ARG A 14 25.85 -7.80 0.00
N ALA A 15 25.56 -9.11 -0.02
CA ALA A 15 26.06 -10.03 0.98
C ALA A 15 27.59 -10.16 0.88
N ASN A 16 28.25 -10.19 2.03
CA ASN A 16 29.69 -10.36 2.23
C ASN A 16 30.55 -9.28 1.55
N GLU A 17 29.98 -8.10 1.30
CA GLU A 17 30.72 -6.96 0.80
C GLU A 17 30.59 -5.75 1.74
N VAL A 18 31.72 -5.07 1.95
CA VAL A 18 31.78 -3.87 2.79
C VAL A 18 31.08 -2.71 2.07
N ARG A 19 30.16 -2.03 2.76
CA ARG A 19 29.35 -0.93 2.21
C ARG A 19 29.19 0.22 3.20
N PRO A 20 29.21 1.47 2.73
CA PRO A 20 28.84 2.61 3.55
C PRO A 20 27.32 2.62 3.76
N ALA A 21 26.89 2.97 4.97
CA ALA A 21 25.49 3.09 5.34
C ALA A 21 25.25 4.36 6.18
N LEU A 22 24.06 4.93 6.05
CA LEU A 22 23.49 5.77 7.09
C LEU A 22 22.65 4.85 7.97
N ALA A 23 22.95 4.79 9.26
CA ALA A 23 22.29 3.89 10.20
C ALA A 23 21.47 4.67 11.22
N CYS A 24 20.44 4.02 11.74
CA CYS A 24 19.64 4.49 12.86
C CYS A 24 19.65 3.40 13.93
N ARG A 25 20.08 3.74 15.14
CA ARG A 25 19.90 2.93 16.34
C ARG A 25 18.69 3.48 17.09
N MET A 26 17.82 2.57 17.50
CA MET A 26 16.64 2.84 18.31
C MET A 26 16.48 1.71 19.33
N ILE A 27 15.84 2.03 20.46
CA ILE A 27 15.47 1.05 21.48
C ILE A 27 13.96 0.83 21.36
N ILE A 28 13.55 -0.44 21.30
CA ILE A 28 12.14 -0.84 21.24
C ILE A 28 11.80 -1.49 22.58
N ALA A 29 10.87 -0.89 23.31
CA ALA A 29 10.36 -1.41 24.57
C ALA A 29 9.52 -2.69 24.35
N ALA A 30 9.20 -3.40 25.42
CA ALA A 30 8.49 -4.68 25.34
C ALA A 30 7.09 -4.56 24.70
N ASP A 31 6.43 -3.41 24.91
CA ASP A 31 5.13 -3.04 24.33
C ASP A 31 5.23 -2.54 22.88
N GLY A 32 6.44 -2.48 22.32
CA GLY A 32 6.71 -2.01 20.97
C GLY A 32 6.93 -0.50 20.87
N THR A 33 6.86 0.26 21.96
CA THR A 33 7.13 1.70 21.94
C THR A 33 8.59 1.96 21.54
N ILE A 34 8.80 2.96 20.68
CA ILE A 34 10.16 3.43 20.32
C ILE A 34 10.56 4.49 21.33
N ASP A 35 11.66 4.23 22.05
CA ASP A 35 12.26 5.11 23.05
C ASP A 35 12.79 6.42 22.42
N ASP A 36 13.04 7.42 23.27
CA ASP A 36 13.56 8.72 22.86
C ASP A 36 15.07 8.70 22.55
N ASP A 37 15.83 7.70 23.04
CA ASP A 37 17.25 7.51 22.68
C ASP A 37 17.41 6.99 21.24
N ILE A 38 17.22 7.90 20.30
CA ILE A 38 17.35 7.69 18.85
C ILE A 38 18.67 8.29 18.37
N ALA A 39 19.52 7.47 17.76
CA ALA A 39 20.81 7.89 17.23
C ALA A 39 20.93 7.58 15.73
N PHE A 40 21.09 8.64 14.93
CA PHE A 40 21.54 8.52 13.54
C PHE A 40 23.07 8.66 13.47
N PHE A 41 23.72 7.84 12.65
CA PHE A 41 25.17 7.89 12.47
C PHE A 41 25.57 7.29 11.11
N ALA A 42 26.70 7.76 10.57
CA ALA A 42 27.33 7.12 9.42
C ALA A 42 28.05 5.86 9.89
N ALA A 43 27.94 4.78 9.12
CA ALA A 43 28.51 3.48 9.43
C ALA A 43 29.11 2.82 8.20
N THR A 44 29.96 1.83 8.43
CA THR A 44 30.41 0.87 7.43
C THR A 44 29.93 -0.50 7.88
N ILE A 45 29.21 -1.20 7.02
CA ILE A 45 28.59 -2.49 7.32
C ILE A 45 29.02 -3.54 6.30
N GLU A 46 28.85 -4.81 6.64
CA GLU A 46 28.97 -5.93 5.72
C GLU A 46 27.79 -6.87 5.99
N SER A 47 26.86 -6.95 5.03
CA SER A 47 25.69 -7.84 5.18
C SER A 47 26.16 -9.29 5.21
N LYS A 48 25.65 -10.10 6.13
CA LYS A 48 26.09 -11.50 6.29
C LYS A 48 25.20 -12.52 5.56
N ALA A 49 24.09 -12.07 4.98
CA ALA A 49 23.21 -12.94 4.19
C ALA A 49 22.34 -12.12 3.22
N LYS A 50 22.00 -12.72 2.08
CA LYS A 50 20.93 -12.25 1.19
C LYS A 50 19.74 -13.19 1.35
N LEU A 51 18.69 -12.71 1.99
CA LEU A 51 17.51 -13.52 2.35
C LEU A 51 16.34 -13.21 1.41
N ALA A 52 15.58 -14.24 1.05
CA ALA A 52 14.33 -14.10 0.29
C ALA A 52 13.12 -14.13 1.23
N TYR A 53 12.07 -13.37 0.92
CA TYR A 53 10.88 -13.27 1.78
C TYR A 53 10.18 -14.61 1.98
N ASP A 54 10.01 -15.38 0.91
CA ASP A 54 9.33 -16.68 0.98
C ASP A 54 10.11 -17.64 1.86
N ASN A 55 11.42 -17.80 1.61
CA ASN A 55 12.32 -18.62 2.43
C ASN A 55 12.26 -18.30 3.93
N VAL A 56 12.31 -17.01 4.29
CA VAL A 56 12.26 -16.59 5.71
C VAL A 56 10.88 -16.84 6.31
N SER A 57 9.81 -16.61 5.55
CA SER A 57 8.44 -16.87 6.01
C SER A 57 8.20 -18.36 6.20
N ASP A 58 8.58 -19.16 5.21
CA ASP A 58 8.58 -20.62 5.21
C ASP A 58 9.29 -21.17 6.46
N TRP A 59 10.52 -20.72 6.72
CA TRP A 59 11.27 -21.16 7.90
C TRP A 59 10.61 -20.77 9.23
N LEU A 60 10.09 -19.54 9.37
CA LEU A 60 9.39 -19.10 10.58
C LEU A 60 8.06 -19.83 10.80
N GLU A 61 7.41 -20.24 9.72
CA GLU A 61 6.12 -20.94 9.71
C GLU A 61 6.28 -22.47 9.76
N ASN A 62 7.51 -22.99 9.83
CA ASN A 62 7.86 -24.41 9.76
C ASN A 62 7.31 -25.11 8.49
N ASN A 63 7.33 -24.39 7.37
CA ASN A 63 6.89 -24.84 6.07
C ASN A 63 8.09 -24.80 5.10
N GLY A 64 8.31 -25.83 4.28
CA GLY A 64 9.43 -25.87 3.33
C GLY A 64 10.77 -26.36 3.89
N THR A 65 11.81 -26.32 3.05
CA THR A 65 13.12 -26.97 3.31
C THR A 65 14.28 -26.00 3.49
N TRP A 66 14.06 -24.71 3.23
CA TRP A 66 15.11 -23.71 3.40
C TRP A 66 15.36 -23.45 4.90
N GLN A 67 16.63 -23.29 5.27
CA GLN A 67 17.05 -22.92 6.62
C GLN A 67 18.17 -21.88 6.55
N PRO A 68 18.31 -21.01 7.58
CA PRO A 68 19.42 -20.08 7.66
C PRO A 68 20.77 -20.81 7.64
N ASP A 69 21.77 -20.23 6.97
CA ASP A 69 23.09 -20.84 6.78
C ASP A 69 23.84 -21.11 8.09
N ASN A 70 23.54 -20.35 9.15
CA ASN A 70 24.15 -20.52 10.48
C ASN A 70 23.22 -19.99 11.59
N GLU A 71 23.54 -20.37 12.83
CA GLU A 71 22.74 -20.00 14.01
C GLU A 71 22.72 -18.48 14.27
N GLY A 72 23.77 -17.75 13.89
CA GLY A 72 23.80 -16.29 14.01
C GLY A 72 22.71 -15.62 13.16
N ILE A 73 22.55 -16.05 11.91
CA ILE A 73 21.47 -15.58 11.03
C ILE A 73 20.10 -16.04 11.54
N ALA A 74 19.99 -17.29 12.00
CA ALA A 74 18.75 -17.80 12.60
C ALA A 74 18.30 -16.94 13.80
N GLN A 75 19.23 -16.59 14.69
CA GLN A 75 18.96 -15.73 15.84
C GLN A 75 18.53 -14.32 15.40
N GLN A 76 19.19 -13.72 14.40
CA GLN A 76 18.79 -12.42 13.87
C GLN A 76 17.37 -12.42 13.31
N ILE A 77 16.99 -13.45 12.53
CA ILE A 77 15.63 -13.59 12.00
C ILE A 77 14.61 -13.68 13.14
N ARG A 78 14.88 -14.51 14.17
CA ARG A 78 13.97 -14.63 15.33
C ARG A 78 13.85 -13.32 16.13
N LEU A 79 14.94 -12.56 16.27
CA LEU A 79 14.92 -11.24 16.93
C LEU A 79 14.10 -10.23 16.13
N LEU A 80 14.29 -10.17 14.82
CA LEU A 80 13.52 -9.31 13.91
C LEU A 80 12.04 -9.71 13.88
N HIS A 81 11.74 -11.01 13.95
CA HIS A 81 10.37 -11.50 14.11
C HIS A 81 9.75 -11.01 15.42
N ARG A 82 10.46 -11.09 16.55
CA ARG A 82 9.98 -10.56 17.83
C ARG A 82 9.73 -9.05 17.79
N ILE A 83 10.62 -8.30 17.14
CA ILE A 83 10.44 -6.86 16.92
C ILE A 83 9.18 -6.59 16.10
N CYS A 84 8.97 -7.34 15.01
CA CYS A 84 7.78 -7.24 14.17
C CYS A 84 6.50 -7.43 14.99
N LEU A 85 6.41 -8.51 15.78
CA LEU A 85 5.22 -8.80 16.58
C LEU A 85 4.93 -7.67 17.59
N SER A 86 5.96 -7.20 18.30
CA SER A 86 5.83 -6.11 19.27
C SER A 86 5.43 -4.79 18.62
N ARG A 87 6.03 -4.44 17.46
CA ARG A 87 5.69 -3.22 16.71
C ARG A 87 4.30 -3.27 16.07
N SER A 88 3.90 -4.42 15.54
CA SER A 88 2.56 -4.61 14.99
C SER A 88 1.50 -4.49 16.09
N GLU A 89 1.74 -5.05 17.27
CA GLU A 89 0.85 -4.90 18.43
C GLU A 89 0.75 -3.43 18.87
N TRP A 90 1.88 -2.73 18.97
CA TRP A 90 1.89 -1.30 19.28
C TRP A 90 1.06 -0.49 18.28
N ARG A 91 1.23 -0.75 16.98
CA ARG A 91 0.48 -0.06 15.92
C ARG A 91 -1.00 -0.40 15.94
N HIS A 92 -1.38 -1.63 16.31
CA HIS A 92 -2.78 -2.02 16.42
C HIS A 92 -3.52 -1.13 17.45
N HIS A 93 -2.90 -0.88 18.60
CA HIS A 93 -3.48 -0.06 19.67
C HIS A 93 -3.34 1.45 19.46
N HIS A 94 -2.20 1.91 18.93
CA HIS A 94 -1.87 3.35 18.93
C HIS A 94 -1.90 4.01 17.55
N ALA A 95 -1.98 3.22 16.48
CA ALA A 95 -1.90 3.69 15.11
C ALA A 95 -2.89 2.92 14.21
N LEU A 96 -2.61 2.89 12.90
CA LEU A 96 -3.37 2.07 11.95
C LEU A 96 -2.51 1.04 11.26
N VAL A 97 -3.08 -0.17 11.12
CA VAL A 97 -2.53 -1.28 10.36
C VAL A 97 -3.48 -1.52 9.19
N PHE A 98 -2.97 -1.38 7.97
CA PHE A 98 -3.77 -1.62 6.77
C PHE A 98 -4.05 -3.11 6.61
N LYS A 99 -5.26 -3.46 6.18
CA LYS A 99 -5.55 -4.83 5.73
C LYS A 99 -4.67 -5.15 4.52
N ASP A 100 -4.03 -6.31 4.57
CA ASP A 100 -3.21 -6.81 3.48
C ASP A 100 -4.08 -7.00 2.23
N ARG A 101 -3.58 -6.49 1.10
CA ARG A 101 -4.04 -6.88 -0.24
C ARG A 101 -2.86 -7.58 -0.92
N PRO A 102 -3.12 -8.66 -1.68
CA PRO A 102 -2.05 -9.29 -2.43
C PRO A 102 -1.45 -8.29 -3.41
N ASP A 103 -0.12 -8.31 -3.53
CA ASP A 103 0.56 -7.67 -4.63
C ASP A 103 0.55 -8.65 -5.81
N TYR A 104 0.41 -8.17 -7.05
CA TYR A 104 0.36 -9.05 -8.24
C TYR A 104 1.65 -8.92 -9.02
N ARG A 105 2.31 -10.06 -9.28
CA ARG A 105 3.56 -10.11 -10.04
C ARG A 105 3.34 -10.76 -11.40
N PHE A 106 3.73 -10.05 -12.45
CA PHE A 106 3.80 -10.58 -13.81
C PHE A 106 5.03 -11.48 -13.96
N VAL A 107 4.81 -12.73 -14.37
CA VAL A 107 5.85 -13.66 -14.78
C VAL A 107 6.01 -13.53 -16.29
N LEU A 108 7.12 -12.92 -16.73
CA LEU A 108 7.38 -12.66 -18.14
C LEU A 108 8.39 -13.67 -18.70
N GLY A 109 8.14 -14.14 -19.92
CA GLY A 109 9.08 -14.94 -20.70
C GLY A 109 10.13 -14.08 -21.42
N GLU A 110 11.01 -14.72 -22.18
CA GLU A 110 12.17 -14.06 -22.78
C GLU A 110 11.81 -12.97 -23.80
N LYS A 111 10.67 -13.10 -24.49
CA LYS A 111 10.19 -12.13 -25.48
C LYS A 111 9.18 -11.14 -24.89
N GLY A 112 9.00 -11.13 -23.56
CA GLY A 112 8.04 -10.29 -22.86
C GLY A 112 6.59 -10.77 -22.94
N GLU A 113 6.37 -12.03 -23.34
CA GLU A 113 5.09 -12.72 -23.19
C GLU A 113 4.75 -12.92 -21.71
N VAL A 114 3.47 -12.77 -21.36
CA VAL A 114 3.01 -13.01 -19.99
C VAL A 114 2.75 -14.50 -19.84
N LEU A 115 3.59 -15.18 -19.06
CA LEU A 115 3.46 -16.60 -18.77
C LEU A 115 2.41 -16.83 -17.68
N ASP A 116 2.42 -16.00 -16.65
CA ASP A 116 1.48 -16.05 -15.54
C ASP A 116 1.39 -14.69 -14.83
N ILE A 117 0.35 -14.52 -14.01
CA ILE A 117 0.21 -13.39 -13.10
C ILE A 117 -0.21 -13.94 -11.75
N VAL A 118 0.70 -13.86 -10.79
CA VAL A 118 0.54 -14.49 -9.48
C VAL A 118 0.22 -13.46 -8.41
N ALA A 119 -0.77 -13.76 -7.58
CA ALA A 119 -0.99 -13.07 -6.32
C ALA A 119 0.09 -13.47 -5.31
N GLU A 120 0.87 -12.49 -4.83
CA GLU A 120 1.87 -12.67 -3.80
C GLU A 120 1.29 -12.19 -2.46
N PRO A 121 0.92 -13.12 -1.55
CA PRO A 121 0.41 -12.74 -0.25
C PRO A 121 1.54 -12.13 0.58
N ARG A 122 1.21 -11.09 1.36
CA ARG A 122 2.14 -10.54 2.34
C ARG A 122 2.26 -11.48 3.53
N ARG A 123 3.44 -12.08 3.69
CA ARG A 123 3.74 -13.03 4.78
C ARG A 123 4.61 -12.38 5.85
N ILE A 124 4.98 -13.17 6.85
CA ILE A 124 5.65 -12.64 8.05
C ILE A 124 6.99 -11.97 7.74
N ALA A 125 7.76 -12.44 6.75
CA ALA A 125 9.01 -11.80 6.37
C ALA A 125 8.80 -10.40 5.75
N ASN A 126 7.73 -10.22 4.97
CA ASN A 126 7.36 -8.90 4.43
C ASN A 126 7.04 -7.94 5.58
N ARG A 127 6.23 -8.39 6.56
CA ARG A 127 5.86 -7.61 7.75
C ARG A 127 7.06 -7.25 8.62
N ILE A 128 8.04 -8.14 8.77
CA ILE A 128 9.30 -7.86 9.48
C ILE A 128 10.01 -6.64 8.89
N VAL A 129 10.17 -6.61 7.56
CA VAL A 129 10.82 -5.49 6.89
C VAL A 129 9.94 -4.25 6.96
N GLU A 130 8.63 -4.37 6.74
CA GLU A 130 7.69 -3.26 6.82
C GLU A 130 7.75 -2.54 8.19
N GLU A 131 7.60 -3.28 9.29
CA GLU A 131 7.64 -2.69 10.64
C GLU A 131 9.00 -2.07 10.96
N SER A 132 10.09 -2.70 10.53
CA SER A 132 11.43 -2.14 10.69
C SER A 132 11.60 -0.82 9.94
N MET A 133 11.08 -0.73 8.71
CA MET A 133 11.17 0.49 7.90
C MET A 133 10.25 1.59 8.44
N ILE A 134 9.04 1.26 8.88
CA ILE A 134 8.12 2.23 9.51
C ILE A 134 8.74 2.80 10.78
N ALA A 135 9.31 1.95 11.65
CA ALA A 135 10.01 2.38 12.86
C ALA A 135 11.18 3.31 12.54
N ALA A 136 12.04 2.93 11.58
CA ALA A 136 13.15 3.77 11.14
C ALA A 136 12.69 5.12 10.57
N ASN A 137 11.60 5.15 9.79
CA ASN A 137 11.04 6.37 9.23
C ASN A 137 10.39 7.27 10.31
N LEU A 138 9.78 6.66 11.35
CA LEU A 138 9.29 7.41 12.51
C LEU A 138 10.44 8.07 13.29
N CYS A 139 11.56 7.36 13.46
CA CYS A 139 12.77 7.94 14.05
C CYS A 139 13.28 9.14 13.24
N ALA A 140 13.33 9.05 11.91
CA ALA A 140 13.74 10.17 11.08
C ALA A 140 12.77 11.35 11.18
N ALA A 141 11.46 11.09 11.22
CA ALA A 141 10.45 12.13 11.42
C ALA A 141 10.65 12.88 12.75
N ARG A 142 10.83 12.16 13.86
CA ARG A 142 11.11 12.75 15.18
C ARG A 142 12.38 13.60 15.15
N VAL A 143 13.50 13.02 14.70
CA VAL A 143 14.80 13.70 14.70
C VAL A 143 14.81 14.94 13.80
N LEU A 144 14.24 14.87 12.59
CA LEU A 144 14.17 16.01 11.69
C LEU A 144 13.29 17.13 12.25
N ARG A 145 12.13 16.78 12.84
CA ARG A 145 11.24 17.75 13.51
C ARG A 145 11.96 18.43 14.67
N ASP A 146 12.58 17.66 15.54
CA ASP A 146 13.12 18.16 16.81
C ASP A 146 14.46 18.91 16.63
N LYS A 147 15.23 18.59 15.58
CA LYS A 147 16.54 19.21 15.31
C LYS A 147 16.51 20.31 14.25
N LEU A 148 15.68 20.16 13.22
CA LEU A 148 15.64 21.10 12.08
C LEU A 148 14.28 21.81 11.94
N GLY A 149 13.18 21.19 12.39
CA GLY A 149 11.82 21.71 12.18
C GLY A 149 11.33 21.58 10.74
N PHE A 150 12.05 20.87 9.87
CA PHE A 150 11.69 20.65 8.47
C PHE A 150 12.35 19.39 7.90
N GLY A 151 11.85 18.92 6.76
CA GLY A 151 12.32 17.73 6.07
C GLY A 151 11.37 17.32 4.96
N ILE A 152 11.63 16.22 4.25
CA ILE A 152 10.65 15.67 3.30
C ILE A 152 9.73 14.71 4.06
N TYR A 153 8.53 15.20 4.40
CA TYR A 153 7.49 14.44 5.08
C TYR A 153 6.47 13.89 4.09
N ASN A 154 5.92 12.72 4.39
CA ASN A 154 4.71 12.21 3.75
C ASN A 154 3.55 12.53 4.70
N VAL A 155 2.65 13.41 4.27
CA VAL A 155 1.51 13.88 5.07
C VAL A 155 0.21 13.35 4.49
N HIS A 156 -0.78 13.10 5.34
CA HIS A 156 -2.10 12.64 4.92
C HIS A 156 -3.12 13.19 5.89
N THR A 157 -3.99 14.08 5.43
CA THR A 157 -4.96 14.82 6.25
C THR A 157 -6.21 14.03 6.62
N GLY A 158 -6.38 12.82 6.08
CA GLY A 158 -7.54 11.98 6.40
C GLY A 158 -8.69 12.29 5.47
N PHE A 159 -9.70 13.00 5.99
CA PHE A 159 -10.85 13.47 5.22
C PHE A 159 -10.72 14.98 4.96
N ASP A 160 -11.23 15.42 3.83
CA ASP A 160 -11.39 16.86 3.56
C ASP A 160 -12.43 17.43 4.53
N PRO A 161 -12.13 18.50 5.30
CA PRO A 161 -13.10 19.17 6.16
C PRO A 161 -14.40 19.54 5.47
N ALA A 162 -14.36 19.89 4.17
CA ALA A 162 -15.57 20.23 3.40
C ALA A 162 -16.52 19.03 3.21
N ASN A 163 -16.02 17.80 3.41
CA ASN A 163 -16.78 16.56 3.24
C ASN A 163 -17.17 15.89 4.57
N ALA A 164 -16.80 16.45 5.73
CA ALA A 164 -17.00 15.82 7.03
C ALA A 164 -18.48 15.56 7.35
N ASP A 165 -19.35 16.54 7.13
CA ASP A 165 -20.79 16.40 7.35
C ASP A 165 -21.43 15.36 6.41
N ALA A 166 -20.99 15.35 5.15
CA ALA A 166 -21.48 14.40 4.15
C ALA A 166 -21.05 12.97 4.46
N LEU A 167 -19.82 12.80 4.95
CA LEU A 167 -19.30 11.53 5.46
C LEU A 167 -20.13 11.04 6.66
N ALA A 168 -20.34 11.89 7.65
CA ALA A 168 -21.10 11.56 8.85
C ALA A 168 -22.56 11.19 8.54
N ALA A 169 -23.21 11.98 7.66
CA ALA A 169 -24.56 11.70 7.20
C ALA A 169 -24.66 10.36 6.47
N LEU A 170 -23.72 10.04 5.58
CA LEU A 170 -23.70 8.77 4.87
C LEU A 170 -23.51 7.58 5.82
N LEU A 171 -22.56 7.65 6.75
CA LEU A 171 -22.33 6.56 7.69
C LEU A 171 -23.56 6.35 8.60
N LYS A 172 -24.22 7.43 9.00
CA LYS A 172 -25.44 7.39 9.81
C LYS A 172 -26.60 6.67 9.12
N THR A 173 -26.78 6.83 7.80
CA THR A 173 -27.83 6.08 7.06
C THR A 173 -27.57 4.57 7.03
N HIS A 174 -26.31 4.16 7.24
CA HIS A 174 -25.89 2.77 7.34
C HIS A 174 -25.74 2.29 8.80
N GLY A 175 -26.21 3.07 9.78
CA GLY A 175 -26.22 2.68 11.20
C GLY A 175 -24.88 2.86 11.92
N LEU A 176 -23.89 3.53 11.31
CA LEU A 176 -22.61 3.85 11.94
C LEU A 176 -22.60 5.34 12.31
N HIS A 177 -22.54 5.64 13.60
CA HIS A 177 -22.51 7.02 14.07
C HIS A 177 -21.07 7.52 14.18
N VAL A 178 -20.77 8.61 13.48
CA VAL A 178 -19.49 9.32 13.59
C VAL A 178 -19.77 10.81 13.76
N ASP A 179 -18.97 11.45 14.60
CA ASP A 179 -18.98 12.90 14.76
C ASP A 179 -18.09 13.58 13.70
N ALA A 180 -18.61 14.63 13.07
CA ALA A 180 -17.95 15.29 11.94
C ALA A 180 -16.71 16.09 12.37
N GLU A 181 -16.63 16.55 13.62
CA GLU A 181 -15.44 17.22 14.14
C GLU A 181 -14.40 16.19 14.60
N GLU A 182 -14.85 15.13 15.30
CA GLU A 182 -13.99 14.04 15.79
C GLU A 182 -13.23 13.38 14.62
N VAL A 183 -13.90 13.10 13.50
CA VAL A 183 -13.31 12.39 12.34
C VAL A 183 -12.20 13.18 11.63
N LEU A 184 -12.09 14.48 11.87
CA LEU A 184 -11.02 15.35 11.36
C LEU A 184 -9.78 15.33 12.27
N THR A 185 -9.86 14.70 13.44
CA THR A 185 -8.72 14.46 14.33
C THR A 185 -8.06 13.11 14.00
N LEU A 186 -6.77 12.97 14.34
CA LEU A 186 -6.04 11.71 14.13
C LEU A 186 -6.68 10.56 14.91
N GLU A 187 -7.09 10.81 16.15
CA GLU A 187 -7.73 9.82 17.02
C GLU A 187 -9.09 9.38 16.46
N GLY A 188 -9.95 10.34 16.09
CA GLY A 188 -11.25 10.04 15.51
C GLY A 188 -11.18 9.32 14.17
N PHE A 189 -10.22 9.69 13.31
CA PHE A 189 -9.94 8.95 12.08
C PHE A 189 -9.53 7.50 12.37
N CYS A 190 -8.65 7.29 13.36
CA CYS A 190 -8.23 5.94 13.74
C CYS A 190 -9.38 5.11 14.32
N LYS A 191 -10.22 5.73 15.17
CA LYS A 191 -11.43 5.11 15.73
C LYS A 191 -12.38 4.67 14.63
N LEU A 192 -12.74 5.56 13.70
CA LEU A 192 -13.60 5.23 12.56
C LEU A 192 -12.98 4.11 11.71
N ARG A 193 -11.67 4.16 11.45
CA ARG A 193 -11.01 3.12 10.65
C ARG A 193 -11.10 1.74 11.31
N ARG A 194 -10.89 1.65 12.63
CA ARG A 194 -11.03 0.39 13.37
C ARG A 194 -12.47 -0.13 13.32
N GLU A 195 -13.47 0.74 13.46
CA GLU A 195 -14.87 0.35 13.33
C GLU A 195 -15.23 -0.16 11.93
N LEU A 196 -14.67 0.45 10.88
CA LEU A 196 -14.84 0.00 9.50
C LEU A 196 -14.14 -1.33 9.24
N ASP A 197 -12.96 -1.53 9.80
CA ASP A 197 -12.22 -2.78 9.66
C ASP A 197 -12.88 -3.95 10.43
N ALA A 198 -13.65 -3.66 11.48
CA ALA A 198 -14.46 -4.63 12.22
C ALA A 198 -15.78 -4.99 11.52
N GLN A 199 -16.17 -4.30 10.44
CA GLN A 199 -17.39 -4.62 9.70
C GLN A 199 -17.27 -5.99 8.98
N PRO A 200 -18.38 -6.73 8.81
CA PRO A 200 -18.38 -8.02 8.12
C PRO A 200 -17.92 -7.94 6.67
N SER A 201 -18.11 -6.80 6.01
CA SER A 201 -17.61 -6.55 4.65
C SER A 201 -17.02 -5.15 4.51
N GLY A 202 -16.16 -4.98 3.50
CA GLY A 202 -15.56 -3.69 3.16
C GLY A 202 -16.52 -2.70 2.50
N PHE A 203 -17.83 -2.98 2.47
CA PHE A 203 -18.80 -2.16 1.73
C PHE A 203 -18.80 -0.71 2.22
N LEU A 204 -18.88 -0.48 3.53
CA LEU A 204 -18.88 0.89 4.08
C LEU A 204 -17.55 1.63 3.80
N ASP A 205 -16.41 0.96 3.95
CA ASP A 205 -15.10 1.52 3.57
C ASP A 205 -15.08 1.95 2.10
N SER A 206 -15.67 1.15 1.21
CA SER A 206 -15.77 1.48 -0.21
C SER A 206 -16.61 2.73 -0.47
N ARG A 207 -17.67 2.96 0.32
CA ARG A 207 -18.57 4.10 0.16
C ARG A 207 -17.92 5.42 0.55
N ILE A 208 -17.06 5.39 1.58
CA ILE A 208 -16.43 6.60 2.09
C ILE A 208 -15.12 6.96 1.39
N ARG A 209 -14.57 6.07 0.55
CA ARG A 209 -13.32 6.29 -0.19
C ARG A 209 -13.31 7.61 -0.98
N ARG A 210 -14.47 8.05 -1.46
CA ARG A 210 -14.63 9.32 -2.20
C ARG A 210 -14.37 10.58 -1.36
N PHE A 211 -14.40 10.47 -0.03
CA PHE A 211 -14.16 11.56 0.90
C PHE A 211 -12.71 11.59 1.41
N GLN A 212 -11.93 10.54 1.16
CA GLN A 212 -10.56 10.41 1.63
C GLN A 212 -9.61 11.23 0.76
N SER A 213 -8.74 11.98 1.41
CA SER A 213 -7.64 12.71 0.77
C SER A 213 -6.54 11.74 0.32
N PHE A 214 -5.68 12.18 -0.60
CA PHE A 214 -4.48 11.43 -0.96
C PHE A 214 -3.31 11.83 -0.05
N ALA A 215 -2.33 10.92 0.10
CA ALA A 215 -1.08 11.28 0.76
C ALA A 215 -0.25 12.23 -0.12
N GLU A 216 0.28 13.28 0.49
CA GLU A 216 1.03 14.36 -0.13
C GLU A 216 2.47 14.42 0.41
N ILE A 217 3.31 15.21 -0.27
CA ILE A 217 4.70 15.43 0.12
C ILE A 217 4.82 16.86 0.64
N SER A 218 5.27 17.03 1.88
CA SER A 218 5.43 18.32 2.55
C SER A 218 6.90 18.56 2.94
N THR A 219 7.30 19.83 2.99
CA THR A 219 8.59 20.27 3.56
C THR A 219 8.52 20.46 5.08
N GLU A 220 7.31 20.42 5.65
CA GLU A 220 7.01 20.63 7.05
C GLU A 220 6.43 19.36 7.69
N PRO A 221 6.67 19.13 8.99
CA PRO A 221 6.08 18.01 9.70
C PRO A 221 4.55 18.13 9.70
N GLY A 222 3.88 16.99 9.54
CA GLY A 222 2.43 16.91 9.61
C GLY A 222 1.96 15.47 9.75
N PRO A 223 0.71 15.27 10.19
CA PRO A 223 0.17 13.95 10.47
C PRO A 223 0.01 13.12 9.21
N HIS A 224 0.13 11.81 9.38
CA HIS A 224 -0.19 10.82 8.37
C HIS A 224 -1.37 9.97 8.86
N PHE A 225 -2.58 10.48 8.65
CA PHE A 225 -3.83 9.85 9.14
C PHE A 225 -3.96 8.40 8.69
N GLY A 226 -3.64 8.08 7.43
CA GLY A 226 -3.70 6.70 6.95
C GLY A 226 -2.80 5.71 7.73
N LEU A 227 -1.74 6.18 8.38
CA LEU A 227 -0.85 5.35 9.20
C LEU A 227 -1.17 5.48 10.70
N GLY A 228 -2.03 6.41 11.10
CA GLY A 228 -2.26 6.74 12.51
C GLY A 228 -1.02 7.34 13.20
N LEU A 229 -0.24 8.16 12.48
CA LEU A 229 1.02 8.74 12.99
C LEU A 229 0.99 10.27 12.97
N GLU A 230 1.55 10.92 13.99
CA GLU A 230 1.67 12.38 14.09
C GLU A 230 2.63 13.00 13.08
N ALA A 231 3.66 12.24 12.66
CA ALA A 231 4.61 12.65 11.65
C ALA A 231 5.24 11.43 10.98
N TYR A 232 5.52 11.51 9.68
CA TYR A 232 6.15 10.42 8.94
C TYR A 232 7.07 10.92 7.83
N ALA A 233 8.36 10.60 7.90
CA ALA A 233 9.39 11.01 6.94
C ALA A 233 10.18 9.79 6.48
N THR A 234 10.26 9.56 5.16
CA THR A 234 10.94 8.38 4.62
C THR A 234 12.42 8.67 4.34
N TRP A 235 13.30 7.76 4.74
CA TRP A 235 14.74 7.82 4.44
C TRP A 235 15.32 6.43 4.10
N THR A 236 14.48 5.41 4.05
CA THR A 236 14.83 3.98 3.95
C THR A 236 15.00 3.48 2.51
N SER A 237 14.77 4.33 1.51
CA SER A 237 14.83 3.96 0.08
C SER A 237 15.54 5.00 -0.81
N PRO A 238 16.72 5.53 -0.44
CA PRO A 238 17.40 6.61 -1.16
C PRO A 238 17.86 6.22 -2.58
N ILE A 239 18.04 4.92 -2.87
CA ILE A 239 18.44 4.44 -4.21
C ILE A 239 17.34 4.69 -5.26
N ARG A 240 16.08 4.74 -4.83
CA ARG A 240 14.89 4.81 -5.70
C ARG A 240 13.94 5.98 -5.40
N LYS A 241 14.18 6.76 -4.34
CA LYS A 241 13.39 7.94 -3.96
C LYS A 241 14.31 9.13 -3.70
N TYR A 242 14.14 10.20 -4.47
CA TYR A 242 14.92 11.43 -4.28
C TYR A 242 14.60 12.12 -2.95
N GLY A 243 13.36 12.03 -2.45
CA GLY A 243 12.97 12.56 -1.14
C GLY A 243 13.77 11.93 0.00
N ASP A 244 13.96 10.60 -0.05
CA ASP A 244 14.80 9.89 0.91
C ASP A 244 16.27 10.33 0.82
N MET A 245 16.80 10.65 -0.39
CA MET A 245 18.14 11.23 -0.53
C MET A 245 18.26 12.62 0.10
N ILE A 246 17.22 13.45 -0.01
CA ILE A 246 17.17 14.76 0.67
C ILE A 246 17.21 14.54 2.18
N ASN A 247 16.37 13.65 2.71
CA ASN A 247 16.38 13.32 4.14
C ASN A 247 17.72 12.73 4.59
N HIS A 248 18.43 11.94 3.77
CA HIS A 248 19.80 11.51 4.07
C HIS A 248 20.78 12.69 4.22
N ARG A 249 20.68 13.71 3.37
CA ARG A 249 21.52 14.93 3.48
C ARG A 249 21.18 15.71 4.75
N LEU A 250 19.90 15.87 5.06
CA LEU A 250 19.42 16.54 6.27
C LEU A 250 19.89 15.81 7.55
N LEU A 251 19.70 14.49 7.61
CA LEU A 251 20.15 13.67 8.74
C LEU A 251 21.68 13.71 8.89
N LYS A 252 22.44 13.75 7.80
CA LYS A 252 23.90 13.94 7.84
C LYS A 252 24.30 15.33 8.38
N ALA A 253 23.56 16.38 8.05
CA ALA A 253 23.78 17.70 8.62
C ALA A 253 23.52 17.69 10.14
N VAL A 254 22.45 17.02 10.59
CA VAL A 254 22.17 16.80 12.02
C VAL A 254 23.31 16.06 12.72
N ILE A 255 23.81 14.97 12.12
CA ILE A 255 24.94 14.19 12.68
C ILE A 255 26.18 15.06 12.88
N LYS A 256 26.45 15.96 11.94
CA LYS A 256 27.64 16.82 11.98
C LYS A 256 27.45 18.12 12.76
N GLY A 257 26.21 18.46 13.15
CA GLY A 257 25.87 19.77 13.69
C GLY A 257 26.04 20.91 12.67
N GLU A 258 25.91 20.62 11.38
CA GLU A 258 26.02 21.61 10.29
C GLU A 258 24.68 22.30 10.04
N ALA A 259 24.71 23.60 9.75
CA ALA A 259 23.54 24.33 9.27
C ALA A 259 23.18 23.85 7.86
N ILE A 260 21.88 23.66 7.60
CA ILE A 260 21.36 23.25 6.29
C ILE A 260 20.05 23.99 6.00
N ALA A 261 19.82 24.33 4.73
CA ALA A 261 18.62 25.04 4.32
C ALA A 261 17.41 24.09 4.20
N ARG A 262 16.22 24.64 4.42
CA ARG A 262 14.94 23.96 4.15
C ARG A 262 14.85 23.62 2.65
N PRO A 263 14.38 22.41 2.27
CA PRO A 263 14.09 22.09 0.88
C PRO A 263 13.07 23.08 0.28
N GLN A 264 13.27 23.48 -0.96
CA GLN A 264 12.33 24.35 -1.67
C GLN A 264 11.04 23.58 -2.01
N GLU A 265 9.89 24.26 -2.02
CA GLU A 265 8.58 23.65 -2.25
C GLU A 265 8.37 23.16 -3.69
N ASP A 266 9.04 23.76 -4.68
CA ASP A 266 9.02 23.31 -6.08
C ASP A 266 9.48 21.85 -6.23
N ILE A 267 10.42 21.41 -5.39
CA ILE A 267 10.91 20.03 -5.34
C ILE A 267 9.77 19.08 -4.93
N THR A 268 8.91 19.45 -3.99
CA THR A 268 7.80 18.56 -3.55
C THR A 268 6.76 18.42 -4.66
N GLN A 269 6.47 19.50 -5.39
CA GLN A 269 5.58 19.48 -6.57
C GLN A 269 6.12 18.56 -7.66
N GLN A 270 7.42 18.66 -7.97
CA GLN A 270 8.05 17.77 -8.95
C GLN A 270 8.01 16.30 -8.50
N MET A 271 8.24 16.01 -7.21
CA MET A 271 8.15 14.66 -6.68
C MET A 271 6.73 14.10 -6.75
N ALA A 272 5.71 14.92 -6.42
CA ALA A 272 4.31 14.52 -6.49
C ALA A 272 3.90 14.19 -7.93
N GLU A 273 4.29 15.03 -8.90
CA GLU A 273 3.99 14.79 -10.31
C GLU A 273 4.68 13.54 -10.84
N ARG A 274 5.96 13.32 -10.52
CA ARG A 274 6.66 12.08 -10.92
C ARG A 274 6.06 10.84 -10.26
N ARG A 275 5.62 10.92 -8.99
CA ARG A 275 4.91 9.81 -8.33
C ARG A 275 3.58 9.51 -9.03
N ARG A 276 2.85 10.52 -9.51
CA ARG A 276 1.61 10.36 -10.27
C ARG A 276 1.88 9.69 -11.62
N LEU A 277 2.84 10.20 -12.39
CA LEU A 277 3.19 9.66 -13.72
C LEU A 277 3.72 8.23 -13.65
N ASN A 278 4.54 7.89 -12.64
CA ASN A 278 5.03 6.52 -12.47
C ASN A 278 3.90 5.53 -12.19
N ARG A 279 2.94 5.88 -11.32
CA ARG A 279 1.76 5.05 -11.05
C ARG A 279 0.87 4.86 -12.29
N MET A 280 0.74 5.90 -13.10
CA MET A 280 0.02 5.79 -14.38
C MET A 280 0.75 4.85 -15.33
N ALA A 281 2.05 5.02 -15.54
CA ALA A 281 2.83 4.16 -16.43
C ALA A 281 2.82 2.69 -16.01
N GLU A 282 2.96 2.40 -14.72
CA GLU A 282 2.88 1.05 -14.16
C GLU A 282 1.50 0.41 -14.43
N ARG A 283 0.42 1.14 -14.14
CA ARG A 283 -0.94 0.70 -14.41
C ARG A 283 -1.19 0.48 -15.90
N ASP A 284 -0.78 1.43 -16.75
CA ASP A 284 -1.06 1.38 -18.19
C ASP A 284 -0.31 0.20 -18.86
N VAL A 285 0.91 -0.11 -18.41
CA VAL A 285 1.63 -1.33 -18.82
C VAL A 285 0.92 -2.58 -18.27
N GLY A 286 0.51 -2.57 -17.00
CA GLY A 286 -0.24 -3.67 -16.38
C GLY A 286 -1.53 -3.99 -17.13
N ASP A 287 -2.36 -2.99 -17.44
CA ASP A 287 -3.60 -3.14 -18.21
C ASP A 287 -3.36 -3.80 -19.57
N TRP A 288 -2.25 -3.44 -20.23
CA TRP A 288 -1.88 -4.03 -21.50
C TRP A 288 -1.45 -5.50 -21.38
N LEU A 289 -0.67 -5.83 -20.35
CA LEU A 289 -0.25 -7.20 -20.05
C LEU A 289 -1.46 -8.07 -19.62
N TYR A 290 -2.39 -7.53 -18.84
CA TYR A 290 -3.64 -8.20 -18.48
C TYR A 290 -4.50 -8.53 -19.69
N ALA A 291 -4.70 -7.56 -20.60
CA ALA A 291 -5.45 -7.78 -21.82
C ALA A 291 -4.81 -8.91 -22.65
N ARG A 292 -3.49 -8.90 -22.82
CA ARG A 292 -2.79 -9.97 -23.53
C ARG A 292 -2.95 -11.34 -22.87
N PHE A 293 -2.79 -11.40 -21.55
CA PHE A 293 -2.85 -12.63 -20.78
C PHE A 293 -4.24 -13.28 -20.81
N LEU A 294 -5.31 -12.46 -20.80
CA LEU A 294 -6.70 -12.94 -20.78
C LEU A 294 -7.32 -13.10 -22.18
N ASN A 295 -6.63 -12.70 -23.24
CA ASN A 295 -7.17 -12.72 -24.60
C ASN A 295 -7.53 -14.13 -25.08
N ASP A 296 -6.76 -15.14 -24.69
CA ASP A 296 -7.04 -16.55 -25.03
C ASP A 296 -8.17 -17.17 -24.18
N LYS A 297 -8.60 -16.49 -23.11
CA LYS A 297 -9.74 -16.88 -22.26
C LYS A 297 -11.05 -16.27 -22.72
N ALA A 298 -11.02 -15.30 -23.64
CA ALA A 298 -12.22 -14.65 -24.18
C ALA A 298 -13.14 -15.66 -24.87
N GLY A 299 -14.42 -15.67 -24.49
CA GLY A 299 -15.44 -16.58 -25.02
C GLY A 299 -15.37 -18.01 -24.47
N THR A 300 -14.40 -18.32 -23.60
CA THR A 300 -14.31 -19.64 -22.94
C THR A 300 -15.19 -19.69 -21.69
N ASN A 301 -15.43 -20.90 -21.17
CA ASN A 301 -16.16 -21.11 -19.92
C ASN A 301 -15.26 -21.07 -18.67
N THR A 302 -14.03 -20.55 -18.80
CA THR A 302 -13.10 -20.42 -17.68
C THR A 302 -13.68 -19.42 -16.68
N ARG A 303 -13.87 -19.87 -15.43
CA ARG A 303 -14.42 -19.05 -14.34
C ARG A 303 -13.30 -18.37 -13.57
N PHE A 304 -13.56 -17.15 -13.14
CA PHE A 304 -12.68 -16.37 -12.28
C PHE A 304 -13.50 -15.81 -11.13
N ALA A 305 -13.04 -15.99 -9.89
CA ALA A 305 -13.59 -15.24 -8.77
C ALA A 305 -13.22 -13.76 -8.94
N ALA A 306 -14.19 -12.86 -8.80
CA ALA A 306 -14.00 -11.43 -9.02
C ALA A 306 -14.73 -10.57 -7.98
N GLU A 307 -13.98 -9.67 -7.34
CA GLU A 307 -14.51 -8.68 -6.40
C GLU A 307 -15.10 -7.49 -7.18
N ILE A 308 -16.34 -7.09 -6.89
CA ILE A 308 -16.94 -5.87 -7.45
C ILE A 308 -16.26 -4.65 -6.81
N ILE A 309 -15.49 -3.90 -7.59
CA ILE A 309 -14.72 -2.75 -7.08
C ILE A 309 -15.41 -1.41 -7.29
N ASP A 310 -16.35 -1.32 -8.23
CA ASP A 310 -17.10 -0.11 -8.52
C ASP A 310 -18.38 -0.39 -9.33
N VAL A 311 -19.40 0.46 -9.14
CA VAL A 311 -20.66 0.42 -9.88
C VAL A 311 -20.91 1.78 -10.53
N SER A 312 -21.32 1.76 -11.79
CA SER A 312 -21.67 2.95 -12.57
C SER A 312 -22.98 2.72 -13.32
N ARG A 313 -23.57 3.77 -13.90
CA ARG A 313 -24.79 3.62 -14.73
C ARG A 313 -24.60 2.64 -15.89
N GLY A 314 -23.38 2.49 -16.40
CA GLY A 314 -23.08 1.60 -17.53
C GLY A 314 -22.92 0.12 -17.15
N GLY A 315 -22.84 -0.21 -15.86
CA GLY A 315 -22.50 -1.55 -15.38
C GLY A 315 -21.55 -1.50 -14.18
N MET A 316 -20.76 -2.55 -13.98
CA MET A 316 -19.84 -2.65 -12.83
C MET A 316 -18.43 -3.04 -13.25
N ARG A 317 -17.44 -2.56 -12.49
CA ARG A 317 -16.05 -2.99 -12.62
C ARG A 317 -15.75 -4.04 -11.57
N VAL A 318 -15.06 -5.10 -11.99
CA VAL A 318 -14.66 -6.20 -11.12
C VAL A 318 -13.14 -6.39 -11.19
N ARG A 319 -12.53 -6.81 -10.08
CA ARG A 319 -11.13 -7.23 -10.03
C ARG A 319 -11.08 -8.75 -9.87
N LEU A 320 -10.42 -9.45 -10.79
CA LEU A 320 -10.19 -10.88 -10.66
C LEU A 320 -9.26 -11.14 -9.47
N VAL A 321 -9.65 -12.04 -8.57
CA VAL A 321 -8.99 -12.23 -7.27
C VAL A 321 -7.58 -12.83 -7.42
N ASP A 322 -7.41 -13.77 -8.34
CA ASP A 322 -6.16 -14.53 -8.43
C ASP A 322 -5.04 -13.80 -9.18
N ASN A 323 -5.40 -12.91 -10.11
CA ASN A 323 -4.43 -12.22 -10.96
C ASN A 323 -4.52 -10.68 -10.89
N GLY A 324 -5.58 -10.10 -10.33
CA GLY A 324 -5.69 -8.65 -10.14
C GLY A 324 -6.18 -7.86 -11.35
N ALA A 325 -6.48 -8.52 -12.48
CA ALA A 325 -6.99 -7.86 -13.68
C ALA A 325 -8.32 -7.14 -13.40
N ILE A 326 -8.50 -5.96 -13.98
CA ILE A 326 -9.77 -5.22 -13.91
C ILE A 326 -10.58 -5.52 -15.18
N ALA A 327 -11.79 -6.03 -15.00
CA ALA A 327 -12.75 -6.25 -16.06
C ALA A 327 -13.99 -5.38 -15.87
N PHE A 328 -14.68 -5.08 -16.97
CA PHE A 328 -15.96 -4.37 -16.96
C PHE A 328 -17.09 -5.32 -17.33
N ILE A 329 -18.18 -5.27 -16.57
CA ILE A 329 -19.42 -6.01 -16.82
C ILE A 329 -20.48 -4.99 -17.25
N PRO A 330 -20.84 -4.94 -18.54
CA PRO A 330 -21.88 -4.04 -19.04
C PRO A 330 -23.24 -4.34 -18.41
N ALA A 331 -24.05 -3.30 -18.17
CA ALA A 331 -25.39 -3.44 -17.60
C ALA A 331 -26.28 -4.49 -18.31
N PRO A 332 -26.30 -4.61 -19.65
CA PRO A 332 -27.08 -5.65 -20.34
C PRO A 332 -26.67 -7.10 -20.02
N PHE A 333 -25.49 -7.33 -19.44
CA PHE A 333 -25.05 -8.65 -18.98
C PHE A 333 -25.54 -8.97 -17.56
N LEU A 334 -26.06 -7.98 -16.82
CA LEU A 334 -26.59 -8.14 -15.47
C LEU A 334 -28.07 -8.52 -15.52
N HIS A 335 -28.83 -7.89 -16.41
CA HIS A 335 -30.24 -8.19 -16.65
C HIS A 335 -30.66 -7.77 -18.05
N ALA A 336 -31.54 -8.55 -18.68
CA ALA A 336 -31.97 -8.30 -20.06
C ALA A 336 -32.98 -7.14 -20.17
N VAL A 337 -33.79 -6.92 -19.13
CA VAL A 337 -34.84 -5.88 -19.13
C VAL A 337 -34.30 -4.63 -18.45
N ARG A 338 -34.03 -3.59 -19.25
CA ARG A 338 -33.42 -2.34 -18.78
C ARG A 338 -34.25 -1.63 -17.70
N ASP A 339 -35.58 -1.59 -17.85
CA ASP A 339 -36.46 -0.86 -16.95
C ASP A 339 -36.53 -1.49 -15.55
N GLU A 340 -36.15 -2.77 -15.44
CA GLU A 340 -36.07 -3.48 -14.17
C GLU A 340 -34.68 -3.37 -13.52
N LEU A 341 -33.68 -2.79 -14.21
CA LEU A 341 -32.28 -2.74 -13.76
C LEU A 341 -31.86 -1.32 -13.37
N VAL A 342 -31.34 -1.18 -12.15
CA VAL A 342 -30.78 0.09 -11.65
C VAL A 342 -29.37 -0.13 -11.12
N CYS A 343 -28.38 0.46 -11.78
CA CYS A 343 -26.99 0.52 -11.31
C CYS A 343 -26.71 1.88 -10.67
N SER A 344 -26.64 1.93 -9.33
CA SER A 344 -26.43 3.17 -8.57
C SER A 344 -24.99 3.32 -8.14
N GLN A 345 -24.29 4.31 -8.71
CA GLN A 345 -22.94 4.68 -8.27
C GLN A 345 -22.94 5.26 -6.85
N GLU A 346 -24.00 6.00 -6.48
CA GLU A 346 -24.12 6.64 -5.17
C GLU A 346 -24.40 5.65 -4.05
N ASN A 347 -25.11 4.57 -4.34
CA ASN A 347 -25.35 3.50 -3.36
C ASN A 347 -24.30 2.38 -3.48
N GLY A 348 -23.58 2.30 -4.60
CA GLY A 348 -22.64 1.21 -4.86
C GLY A 348 -23.35 -0.13 -5.02
N THR A 349 -24.54 -0.13 -5.62
CA THR A 349 -25.42 -1.30 -5.73
C THR A 349 -25.98 -1.45 -7.13
N VAL A 350 -26.28 -2.69 -7.48
CA VAL A 350 -27.08 -3.08 -8.64
C VAL A 350 -28.38 -3.68 -8.12
N GLN A 351 -29.50 -3.11 -8.54
CA GLN A 351 -30.83 -3.56 -8.17
C GLN A 351 -31.57 -4.10 -9.39
N ILE A 352 -32.28 -5.21 -9.21
CA ILE A 352 -33.16 -5.81 -10.21
C ILE A 352 -34.56 -5.91 -9.60
N LYS A 353 -35.57 -5.35 -10.28
CA LYS A 353 -36.96 -5.27 -9.79
C LYS A 353 -37.09 -4.65 -8.39
N GLY A 354 -36.20 -3.71 -8.06
CA GLY A 354 -36.16 -3.03 -6.76
C GLY A 354 -35.38 -3.77 -5.66
N GLU A 355 -34.91 -5.00 -5.90
CA GLU A 355 -34.11 -5.76 -4.94
C GLU A 355 -32.61 -5.64 -5.26
N THR A 356 -31.78 -5.44 -4.24
CA THR A 356 -30.32 -5.40 -4.40
C THR A 356 -29.78 -6.80 -4.67
N VAL A 357 -29.21 -7.00 -5.87
CA VAL A 357 -28.63 -8.28 -6.30
C VAL A 357 -27.12 -8.27 -6.16
N TYR A 358 -26.48 -7.13 -6.42
CA TYR A 358 -25.03 -6.96 -6.24
C TYR A 358 -24.71 -5.68 -5.49
N LYS A 359 -23.66 -5.69 -4.69
CA LYS A 359 -23.05 -4.50 -4.08
C LYS A 359 -21.54 -4.53 -4.25
N VAL A 360 -20.93 -3.33 -4.21
CA VAL A 360 -19.47 -3.20 -4.16
C VAL A 360 -18.93 -4.06 -3.01
N THR A 361 -17.77 -4.69 -3.20
CA THR A 361 -17.10 -5.68 -2.33
C THR A 361 -17.67 -7.09 -2.34
N ASP A 362 -18.80 -7.36 -3.00
CA ASP A 362 -19.22 -8.74 -3.23
C ASP A 362 -18.21 -9.46 -4.15
N VAL A 363 -17.99 -10.74 -3.90
CA VAL A 363 -17.21 -11.63 -4.78
C VAL A 363 -18.18 -12.49 -5.57
N ILE A 364 -18.06 -12.45 -6.89
CA ILE A 364 -18.88 -13.23 -7.82
C ILE A 364 -17.99 -13.99 -8.79
N ASP A 365 -18.46 -15.12 -9.30
CA ASP A 365 -17.79 -15.80 -10.39
C ASP A 365 -18.13 -15.12 -11.73
N VAL A 366 -17.10 -14.93 -12.57
CA VAL A 366 -17.25 -14.33 -13.90
C VAL A 366 -16.54 -15.17 -14.96
N THR A 367 -16.99 -15.06 -16.21
CA THR A 367 -16.25 -15.50 -17.39
C THR A 367 -15.83 -14.31 -18.23
N ILE A 368 -14.76 -14.45 -19.03
CA ILE A 368 -14.30 -13.41 -19.94
C ILE A 368 -15.10 -13.49 -21.23
N ALA A 369 -15.95 -12.49 -21.49
CA ALA A 369 -16.79 -12.44 -22.67
C ALA A 369 -16.01 -11.97 -23.90
N GLU A 370 -15.18 -10.94 -23.74
CA GLU A 370 -14.44 -10.31 -24.83
C GLU A 370 -13.19 -9.62 -24.27
N VAL A 371 -12.10 -9.59 -25.04
CA VAL A 371 -10.95 -8.72 -24.78
C VAL A 371 -10.68 -7.89 -26.03
N ARG A 372 -10.72 -6.57 -25.88
CA ARG A 372 -10.47 -5.60 -26.97
C ARG A 372 -9.05 -5.10 -26.91
N MET A 373 -8.21 -5.58 -27.81
CA MET A 373 -6.77 -5.25 -27.80
C MET A 373 -6.48 -3.78 -28.15
N GLU A 374 -7.33 -3.13 -28.96
CA GLU A 374 -7.15 -1.72 -29.32
C GLU A 374 -7.30 -0.80 -28.10
N THR A 375 -8.29 -1.10 -27.24
CA THR A 375 -8.59 -0.32 -26.04
C THR A 375 -8.07 -0.95 -24.75
N ARG A 376 -7.46 -2.14 -24.82
CA ARG A 376 -7.01 -2.96 -23.68
C ARG A 376 -8.13 -3.29 -22.70
N SER A 377 -9.38 -3.32 -23.18
CA SER A 377 -10.54 -3.48 -22.31
C SER A 377 -10.91 -4.96 -22.19
N ILE A 378 -11.04 -5.44 -20.96
CA ILE A 378 -11.52 -6.78 -20.65
C ILE A 378 -12.99 -6.68 -20.28
N ILE A 379 -13.84 -7.39 -21.02
CA ILE A 379 -15.28 -7.46 -20.77
C ILE A 379 -15.59 -8.81 -20.14
N ALA A 380 -16.19 -8.79 -18.96
CA ALA A 380 -16.61 -9.98 -18.23
C ALA A 380 -18.13 -10.11 -18.20
N ARG A 381 -18.61 -11.31 -17.87
CA ARG A 381 -20.02 -11.61 -17.61
C ARG A 381 -20.13 -12.45 -16.33
N PRO A 382 -21.15 -12.25 -15.48
CA PRO A 382 -21.40 -13.15 -14.35
C PRO A 382 -21.56 -14.60 -14.84
N ALA A 383 -20.91 -15.55 -14.17
CA ALA A 383 -21.08 -16.95 -14.48
C ALA A 383 -22.50 -17.39 -14.12
N ALA A 384 -23.11 -18.20 -14.99
CA ALA A 384 -24.41 -18.81 -14.76
C ALA A 384 -24.36 -19.98 -13.75
#